data_AF-A0A350EUS3-F1
#
_entry.id   AF-A0A350EUS3-F1
#
_cell.length_a   1.000
_cell.length_b   1.000
_cell.length_c   1.000
_cell.angle_alpha   90.00
_cell.angle_beta   90.00
_cell.angle_gamma   90.00
#
_symmetry.space_group_name_H-M   'P 1'
#
loop_
_entity.id
_entity.type
_entity.pdbx_description
1 polymer ?
#
loop_
_entity_poly.entity_id
_entity_poly.type
_entity_poly.pdbx_seq_one_letter_code
_entity_poly.pdbx_strand_id
1 'polypeptide(L)'
;MNWRAVLIISLGLNLVLGAWWLRSRSQSGPAASETSAGPVAAPDGHQPAYVTVTNVGELRMAATGEVAWPTWSQLADDDLMVQRTNLLAIECPPDTVRDILTLTIDRQRTQAREVFMLPHLPRFWDLVAAGGLQHNTVMEGIDDQLAEHLQPYAALAERVLHGLENADVALDQERNPGHDPGPEYRHLSQEKQRELARLQRELEEGRAEIRRQHGDGKKLSPEGIEKERALAAEYDRKHRELLTPEEALEARLRKNGATEWAAELRGFEPSPEELRTIAVWRDKLEIMHALMEETHPEAAERQAARSAAERSLDDQTRELLGEERFAQLQRARDERFAPLYDVGLRFALPEATVNQAWQMQQDAGAAAQLIRDNQALTPVQRRDTLRTIQQETQQAFQNLFGDEPFQTYQEHGGGWLRDLGRLTPRR
;
A
#
# COMPACT_ATOMS: atom_id res chain seq x y z
N MET A 1 -7.19 52.00 -8.71
CA MET A 1 -8.01 51.14 -9.58
C MET A 1 -9.41 51.07 -8.99
N ASN A 2 -10.45 51.47 -9.73
CA ASN A 2 -11.79 51.70 -9.16
C ASN A 2 -12.56 50.37 -9.04
N TRP A 3 -12.70 49.88 -7.80
CA TRP A 3 -13.36 48.61 -7.45
C TRP A 3 -14.79 48.44 -8.04
N ARG A 4 -15.47 49.55 -8.33
CA ARG A 4 -16.78 49.55 -9.00
C ARG A 4 -16.73 49.02 -10.45
N ALA A 5 -15.63 49.23 -11.16
CA ALA A 5 -15.45 48.70 -12.52
C ALA A 5 -15.24 47.18 -12.51
N VAL A 6 -14.58 46.66 -11.48
CA VAL A 6 -14.32 45.22 -11.31
C VAL A 6 -15.62 44.46 -11.02
N LEU A 7 -16.51 45.03 -10.20
CA LEU A 7 -17.81 44.41 -9.88
C LEU A 7 -18.76 44.34 -11.09
N ILE A 8 -18.79 45.36 -11.94
CA ILE A 8 -19.66 45.38 -13.14
C ILE A 8 -19.19 44.32 -14.16
N ILE A 9 -17.87 44.15 -14.33
CA ILE A 9 -17.30 43.14 -15.23
C ILE A 9 -17.57 41.72 -14.70
N SER A 10 -17.45 41.50 -13.39
CA SER A 10 -17.75 40.20 -12.76
C SER A 10 -19.24 39.82 -12.88
N LEU A 11 -20.15 40.78 -12.72
CA LEU A 11 -21.59 40.52 -12.84
C LEU A 11 -22.00 40.20 -14.29
N GLY A 12 -21.40 40.88 -15.28
CA GLY A 12 -21.63 40.59 -16.69
C GLY A 12 -21.15 39.20 -17.12
N LEU A 13 -20.00 38.76 -16.59
CA LEU A 13 -19.42 37.45 -16.93
C LEU A 13 -20.26 36.28 -16.40
N ASN A 14 -20.83 36.41 -15.19
CA ASN A 14 -21.67 35.37 -14.59
C ASN A 14 -23.00 35.19 -15.33
N LEU A 15 -23.58 36.26 -15.89
CA LEU A 15 -24.82 36.17 -16.68
C LEU A 15 -24.61 35.45 -18.03
N VAL A 16 -23.45 35.63 -18.66
CA VAL A 16 -23.10 34.94 -19.91
C VAL A 16 -22.88 33.44 -19.68
N LEU A 17 -22.25 33.08 -18.56
CA LEU A 17 -22.03 31.67 -18.17
C LEU A 17 -23.33 30.94 -17.84
N GLY A 18 -24.28 31.61 -17.16
CA GLY A 18 -25.60 31.03 -16.87
C GLY A 18 -26.42 30.75 -18.14
N ALA A 19 -26.37 31.64 -19.14
CA ALA A 19 -27.09 31.46 -20.41
C ALA A 19 -26.51 30.33 -21.27
N TRP A 20 -25.21 30.08 -21.17
CA TRP A 20 -24.54 28.98 -21.88
C TRP A 20 -24.87 27.61 -21.29
N TRP A 21 -25.00 27.50 -19.97
CA TRP A 21 -25.32 26.25 -19.27
C TRP A 21 -26.75 25.74 -19.53
N LEU A 22 -27.73 26.65 -19.68
CA LEU A 22 -29.10 26.22 -20.06
C LEU A 22 -29.20 25.68 -21.50
N ARG A 23 -28.24 26.04 -22.37
CA ARG A 23 -28.25 25.63 -23.78
C ARG A 23 -27.61 24.25 -24.01
N SER A 24 -26.81 23.75 -23.07
CA SER A 24 -26.09 22.47 -23.21
C SER A 24 -26.85 21.25 -22.67
N ARG A 25 -28.02 21.43 -22.04
CA ARG A 25 -28.84 20.33 -21.47
C ARG A 25 -29.85 19.67 -22.42
N SER A 26 -29.91 20.06 -23.69
CA SER A 26 -30.97 19.61 -24.61
C SER A 26 -30.55 18.57 -25.66
N GLN A 27 -29.51 17.77 -25.43
CA GLN A 27 -29.15 16.68 -26.37
C GLN A 27 -28.88 15.33 -25.68
N SER A 28 -29.82 14.42 -25.98
CA SER A 28 -29.64 12.98 -26.26
C SER A 28 -29.77 11.97 -25.11
N GLY A 29 -30.81 11.14 -25.24
CA GLY A 29 -30.82 9.74 -24.80
C GLY A 29 -31.64 8.90 -25.79
N PRO A 30 -31.08 7.76 -26.24
CA PRO A 30 -31.80 6.47 -26.13
C PRO A 30 -30.84 5.40 -25.58
N ALA A 31 -31.24 4.57 -24.61
CA ALA A 31 -32.23 3.49 -24.58
C ALA A 31 -31.54 2.12 -24.69
N ALA A 32 -31.97 1.23 -23.79
CA ALA A 32 -31.40 -0.06 -23.46
C ALA A 32 -31.56 -1.11 -24.57
N SER A 33 -30.67 -2.11 -24.55
CA SER A 33 -30.89 -3.40 -25.19
C SER A 33 -30.69 -4.52 -24.16
N GLU A 34 -31.79 -5.20 -23.88
CA GLU A 34 -31.84 -6.53 -23.28
C GLU A 34 -31.20 -7.54 -24.25
N THR A 35 -30.52 -8.57 -23.73
CA THR A 35 -30.21 -9.77 -24.53
C THR A 35 -30.50 -11.01 -23.71
N SER A 36 -31.41 -11.79 -24.29
CA SER A 36 -31.97 -13.06 -23.87
C SER A 36 -30.94 -14.18 -23.72
N ALA A 37 -31.15 -15.02 -22.71
CA ALA A 37 -30.51 -16.31 -22.52
C ALA A 37 -31.01 -17.35 -23.55
N GLY A 38 -30.07 -18.13 -24.09
CA GLY A 38 -30.32 -19.39 -24.80
C GLY A 38 -29.39 -20.47 -24.25
N PRO A 39 -29.84 -21.74 -24.10
CA PRO A 39 -29.08 -22.80 -23.45
C PRO A 39 -28.07 -23.40 -24.42
N VAL A 40 -26.82 -23.60 -23.97
CA VAL A 40 -25.80 -24.32 -24.73
C VAL A 40 -25.46 -25.63 -24.03
N ALA A 41 -25.38 -26.65 -24.86
CA ALA A 41 -25.24 -28.07 -24.57
C ALA A 41 -23.98 -28.45 -23.77
N ALA A 42 -24.10 -29.57 -23.06
CA ALA A 42 -23.01 -30.26 -22.39
C ALA A 42 -21.92 -30.71 -23.38
N PRO A 43 -20.63 -30.51 -23.08
CA PRO A 43 -19.55 -31.14 -23.81
C PRO A 43 -19.29 -32.56 -23.30
N ASP A 44 -19.12 -33.44 -24.27
CA ASP A 44 -18.76 -34.85 -24.17
C ASP A 44 -17.51 -35.12 -23.31
N GLY A 45 -17.56 -36.28 -22.65
CA GLY A 45 -16.53 -36.78 -21.75
C GLY A 45 -15.14 -36.83 -22.39
N HIS A 46 -14.24 -36.05 -21.84
CA HIS A 46 -12.81 -36.33 -21.84
C HIS A 46 -12.40 -36.51 -20.38
N GLN A 47 -12.36 -37.77 -19.93
CA GLN A 47 -11.65 -38.08 -18.69
C GLN A 47 -10.16 -37.83 -18.97
N PRO A 48 -9.47 -36.94 -18.23
CA PRO A 48 -8.02 -36.92 -18.28
C PRO A 48 -7.53 -38.27 -17.73
N ALA A 49 -6.79 -39.01 -18.54
CA ALA A 49 -6.09 -40.20 -18.09
C ALA A 49 -5.05 -39.74 -17.06
N TYR A 50 -5.40 -39.82 -15.78
CA TYR A 50 -4.44 -39.71 -14.70
C TYR A 50 -3.49 -40.89 -14.83
N VAL A 51 -2.29 -40.65 -15.36
CA VAL A 51 -1.20 -41.62 -15.24
C VAL A 51 -0.82 -41.63 -13.77
N THR A 52 -1.40 -42.58 -13.04
CA THR A 52 -0.95 -42.89 -11.68
C THR A 52 0.41 -43.56 -11.85
N VAL A 53 1.49 -42.79 -11.75
CA VAL A 53 2.82 -43.37 -11.56
C VAL A 53 2.90 -43.81 -10.10
N THR A 54 2.28 -44.94 -9.78
CA THR A 54 2.63 -45.67 -8.57
C THR A 54 3.99 -46.28 -8.80
N ASN A 55 5.02 -45.70 -8.18
CA ASN A 55 6.28 -46.40 -7.94
C ASN A 55 5.98 -47.57 -6.99
N VAL A 56 5.54 -48.70 -7.55
CA VAL A 56 5.47 -49.96 -6.81
C VAL A 56 6.91 -50.47 -6.72
N GLY A 57 7.64 -50.03 -5.69
CA GLY A 57 8.82 -50.75 -5.26
C GLY A 57 8.38 -52.14 -4.81
N GLU A 58 8.86 -53.19 -5.47
CA GLU A 58 8.67 -54.56 -5.02
C GLU A 58 9.37 -54.75 -3.66
N LEU A 59 8.62 -54.58 -2.57
CA LEU A 59 9.01 -55.09 -1.25
C LEU A 59 8.95 -56.62 -1.31
N ARG A 60 10.10 -57.26 -1.49
CA ARG A 60 10.26 -58.71 -1.26
C ARG A 60 10.10 -58.99 0.23
N MET A 61 8.86 -59.17 0.69
CA MET A 61 8.58 -59.68 2.02
C MET A 61 8.61 -61.21 2.02
N ALA A 62 9.49 -61.79 2.83
CA ALA A 62 9.45 -63.21 3.16
C ALA A 62 8.14 -63.52 3.90
N ALA A 63 7.38 -64.48 3.39
CA ALA A 63 6.11 -64.91 3.97
C ALA A 63 6.33 -65.55 5.35
N THR A 64 5.82 -64.93 6.42
CA THR A 64 5.16 -65.58 7.57
C THR A 64 4.59 -64.50 8.52
N GLY A 65 3.26 -64.50 8.71
CA GLY A 65 2.54 -63.65 9.67
C GLY A 65 1.70 -62.54 9.02
N GLU A 66 0.46 -62.34 9.49
CA GLU A 66 -0.36 -61.15 9.16
C GLU A 66 0.44 -59.89 9.54
N VAL A 67 0.95 -59.17 8.53
CA VAL A 67 1.56 -57.86 8.74
C VAL A 67 0.43 -56.88 8.97
N ALA A 68 0.07 -56.66 10.23
CA ALA A 68 -0.80 -55.56 10.61
C ALA A 68 -0.03 -54.26 10.34
N TRP A 69 -0.34 -53.61 9.21
CA TRP A 69 0.20 -52.29 8.91
C TRP A 69 -0.26 -51.30 9.99
N PRO A 70 0.65 -50.47 10.52
CA PRO A 70 0.29 -49.50 11.53
C PRO A 70 -0.72 -48.50 10.97
N THR A 71 -1.70 -48.14 11.80
CA THR A 71 -2.67 -47.09 11.47
C THR A 71 -2.02 -45.72 11.57
N TRP A 72 -2.55 -44.72 10.86
CA TRP A 72 -1.98 -43.36 10.90
C TRP A 72 -1.90 -42.79 12.32
N SER A 73 -2.85 -43.12 13.18
CA SER A 73 -2.85 -42.75 14.60
C SER A 73 -1.74 -43.39 15.44
N GLN A 74 -1.07 -44.43 14.93
CA GLN A 74 0.09 -45.05 15.56
C GLN A 74 1.42 -44.48 15.04
N LEU A 75 1.39 -43.78 13.90
CA LEU A 75 2.55 -43.16 13.26
C LEU A 75 2.63 -41.66 13.56
N ALA A 76 1.49 -40.98 13.55
CA ALA A 76 1.37 -39.57 13.86
C ALA A 76 1.46 -39.35 15.38
N ASP A 77 2.30 -38.42 15.78
CA ASP A 77 2.50 -37.99 17.16
C ASP A 77 2.59 -36.46 17.19
N ASP A 78 2.22 -35.85 18.32
CA ASP A 78 2.36 -34.41 18.50
C ASP A 78 3.84 -34.00 18.59
N ASP A 79 4.72 -34.89 19.05
CA ASP A 79 6.17 -34.73 18.97
C ASP A 79 6.69 -35.18 17.60
N LEU A 80 7.07 -34.20 16.78
CA LEU A 80 7.59 -34.42 15.42
C LEU A 80 8.87 -35.28 15.38
N MET A 81 9.66 -35.35 16.45
CA MET A 81 10.82 -36.24 16.53
C MET A 81 10.40 -37.70 16.73
N VAL A 82 9.32 -37.92 17.48
CA VAL A 82 8.71 -39.24 17.65
C VAL A 82 8.05 -39.66 16.33
N GLN A 83 7.29 -38.76 15.71
CA GLN A 83 6.68 -39.01 14.39
C GLN A 83 7.74 -39.35 13.33
N ARG A 84 8.84 -38.59 13.26
CA ARG A 84 9.98 -38.90 12.38
C ARG A 84 10.51 -40.31 12.63
N THR A 85 10.72 -40.66 13.89
CA THR A 85 11.25 -41.98 14.29
C THR A 85 10.30 -43.10 13.86
N ASN A 86 9.00 -42.92 14.09
CA ASN A 86 7.96 -43.87 13.72
C ASN A 86 7.89 -44.08 12.19
N LEU A 87 7.97 -42.99 11.42
CA LEU A 87 7.97 -43.05 9.96
C LEU A 87 9.22 -43.75 9.40
N LEU A 88 10.40 -43.51 9.97
CA LEU A 88 11.62 -44.21 9.56
C LEU A 88 11.60 -45.69 9.99
N ALA A 89 10.98 -46.03 11.12
CA ALA A 89 10.88 -47.41 11.60
C ALA A 89 10.04 -48.32 10.71
N ILE A 90 9.14 -47.77 9.90
CA ILE A 90 8.36 -48.50 8.89
C ILE A 90 9.00 -48.46 7.49
N GLU A 91 10.28 -48.06 7.41
CA GLU A 91 11.04 -47.94 6.16
C GLU A 91 10.41 -46.95 5.16
N CYS A 92 9.72 -45.91 5.64
CA CYS A 92 9.22 -44.84 4.79
C CYS A 92 10.41 -44.12 4.12
N PRO A 93 10.37 -43.88 2.80
CA PRO A 93 11.44 -43.17 2.10
C PRO A 93 11.74 -41.81 2.75
N PRO A 94 13.02 -41.44 2.97
CA PRO A 94 13.39 -40.19 3.63
C PRO A 94 12.71 -38.94 3.05
N ASP A 95 12.53 -38.91 1.73
CA ASP A 95 11.83 -37.82 1.02
C ASP A 95 10.37 -37.70 1.41
N THR A 96 9.69 -38.85 1.53
CA THR A 96 8.29 -38.90 1.96
C THR A 96 8.16 -38.51 3.43
N VAL A 97 9.11 -38.93 4.28
CA VAL A 97 9.18 -38.51 5.69
C VAL A 97 9.36 -37.00 5.79
N ARG A 98 10.27 -36.43 5.01
CA ARG A 98 10.50 -34.98 4.92
C ARG A 98 9.22 -34.25 4.51
N ASP A 99 8.56 -34.68 3.43
CA ASP A 99 7.36 -34.02 2.92
C ASP A 99 6.22 -34.00 3.96
N ILE A 100 5.99 -35.12 4.65
CA ILE A 100 4.99 -35.23 5.72
C ILE A 100 5.32 -34.27 6.87
N LEU A 101 6.58 -34.25 7.31
CA LEU A 101 7.01 -33.43 8.44
C LEU A 101 6.99 -31.93 8.09
N THR A 102 7.44 -31.55 6.90
CA THR A 102 7.36 -30.18 6.38
C THR A 102 5.92 -29.69 6.36
N LEU A 103 4.99 -30.46 5.79
CA LEU A 103 3.56 -30.11 5.78
C LEU A 103 2.99 -29.96 7.19
N THR A 104 3.44 -30.79 8.13
CA THR A 104 2.98 -30.74 9.53
C THR A 104 3.51 -29.50 10.25
N ILE A 105 4.81 -29.19 10.09
CA ILE A 105 5.44 -27.98 10.62
C ILE A 105 4.77 -26.73 10.05
N ASP A 106 4.53 -26.69 8.74
CA ASP A 106 3.87 -25.55 8.10
C ASP A 106 2.45 -25.36 8.60
N ARG A 107 1.71 -26.45 8.85
CA ARG A 107 0.39 -26.38 9.47
C ARG A 107 0.46 -25.77 10.87
N GLN A 108 1.39 -26.22 11.72
CA GLN A 108 1.55 -25.68 13.07
C GLN A 108 1.99 -24.21 13.05
N ARG A 109 2.96 -23.86 12.19
CA ARG A 109 3.44 -22.49 11.97
C ARG A 109 2.32 -21.57 11.51
N THR A 110 1.47 -22.05 10.59
CA THR A 110 0.31 -21.31 10.09
C THR A 110 -0.71 -21.06 11.20
N GLN A 111 -1.00 -22.07 12.01
CA GLN A 111 -1.94 -21.95 13.14
C GLN A 111 -1.42 -20.97 14.20
N ALA A 112 -0.12 -21.04 14.53
CA ALA A 112 0.51 -20.10 15.46
C ALA A 112 0.44 -18.66 14.95
N ARG A 113 0.74 -18.45 13.66
CA ARG A 113 0.61 -17.16 12.98
C ARG A 113 -0.83 -16.63 13.05
N GLU A 114 -1.83 -17.49 12.83
CA GLU A 114 -3.24 -17.10 12.89
C GLU A 114 -3.64 -16.62 14.28
N VAL A 115 -3.32 -17.40 15.33
CA VAL A 115 -3.62 -17.03 16.72
C VAL A 115 -3.00 -15.68 17.07
N PHE A 116 -1.80 -15.42 16.58
CA PHE A 116 -1.12 -14.15 16.76
C PHE A 116 -1.75 -13.00 15.97
N MET A 117 -2.10 -13.20 14.70
CA MET A 117 -2.57 -12.13 13.81
C MET A 117 -4.05 -11.77 13.99
N LEU A 118 -4.92 -12.73 14.32
CA LEU A 118 -6.37 -12.52 14.42
C LEU A 118 -6.79 -11.31 15.28
N PRO A 119 -6.16 -11.04 16.45
CA PRO A 119 -6.47 -9.85 17.25
C PRO A 119 -6.13 -8.51 16.58
N HIS A 120 -5.20 -8.49 15.63
CA HIS A 120 -4.70 -7.26 14.99
C HIS A 120 -5.44 -6.91 13.70
N LEU A 121 -5.96 -7.90 12.98
CA LEU A 121 -6.60 -7.70 11.66
C LEU A 121 -7.79 -6.72 11.69
N PRO A 122 -8.75 -6.80 12.65
CA PRO A 122 -9.87 -5.86 12.71
C PRO A 122 -9.43 -4.45 13.11
N ARG A 123 -8.29 -4.33 13.81
CA ARG A 123 -7.74 -3.09 14.35
C ARG A 123 -6.81 -2.37 13.37
N PHE A 124 -6.67 -2.86 12.14
CA PHE A 124 -5.77 -2.27 11.15
C PHE A 124 -5.98 -0.76 11.04
N TRP A 125 -7.20 -0.31 10.75
CA TRP A 125 -7.49 1.12 10.61
C TRP A 125 -7.32 1.90 11.91
N ASP A 126 -7.53 1.27 13.08
CA ASP A 126 -7.25 1.88 14.38
C ASP A 126 -5.75 2.11 14.59
N LEU A 127 -4.93 1.13 14.21
CA LEU A 127 -3.48 1.21 14.33
C LEU A 127 -2.88 2.27 13.39
N VAL A 128 -3.41 2.36 12.17
CA VAL A 128 -3.01 3.40 11.21
C VAL A 128 -3.45 4.79 11.68
N ALA A 129 -4.70 4.92 12.15
CA ALA A 129 -5.27 6.17 12.66
C ALA A 129 -4.55 6.71 13.90
N ALA A 130 -4.10 5.82 14.80
CA ALA A 130 -3.42 6.19 16.05
C ALA A 130 -2.02 6.82 15.86
N GLY A 131 -1.64 7.17 14.61
CA GLY A 131 -0.31 7.71 14.33
C GLY A 131 0.79 6.70 14.65
N GLY A 132 0.44 5.41 14.68
CA GLY A 132 1.35 4.29 14.83
C GLY A 132 2.19 4.15 13.56
N LEU A 133 3.07 5.14 13.37
CA LEU A 133 4.32 5.25 12.61
C LEU A 133 4.34 4.57 11.23
N GLN A 134 5.00 5.21 10.26
CA GLN A 134 5.23 4.75 8.87
C GLN A 134 5.10 3.23 8.69
N HIS A 135 4.35 2.75 7.67
CA HIS A 135 4.08 1.34 7.30
C HIS A 135 5.03 0.30 7.92
N ASN A 136 6.33 0.57 7.84
CA ASN A 136 7.46 -0.08 8.51
C ASN A 136 7.59 0.01 10.06
N THR A 137 6.61 0.26 10.92
CA THR A 137 6.94 0.32 12.39
C THR A 137 5.92 -0.33 13.30
N VAL A 138 4.62 -0.15 13.06
CA VAL A 138 3.63 -0.98 13.76
C VAL A 138 3.52 -2.36 13.11
N MET A 139 3.52 -2.42 11.78
CA MET A 139 3.57 -3.73 11.11
C MET A 139 4.97 -4.34 11.18
N GLU A 140 6.08 -3.58 11.20
CA GLU A 140 7.39 -4.14 11.56
C GLU A 140 7.42 -4.62 13.00
N GLY A 141 6.88 -3.88 13.98
CA GLY A 141 6.83 -4.36 15.37
C GLY A 141 5.96 -5.60 15.55
N ILE A 142 4.83 -5.68 14.86
CA ILE A 142 3.98 -6.87 14.80
C ILE A 142 4.69 -8.00 14.03
N ASP A 143 5.41 -7.69 12.95
CA ASP A 143 6.15 -8.67 12.14
C ASP A 143 7.41 -9.18 12.88
N ASP A 144 8.06 -8.35 13.70
CA ASP A 144 9.17 -8.70 14.58
C ASP A 144 8.67 -9.60 15.72
N GLN A 145 7.57 -9.22 16.37
CA GLN A 145 6.92 -10.07 17.38
C GLN A 145 6.41 -11.37 16.78
N LEU A 146 5.88 -11.33 15.55
CA LEU A 146 5.48 -12.53 14.83
C LEU A 146 6.70 -13.38 14.48
N ALA A 147 7.79 -12.78 14.01
CA ALA A 147 9.03 -13.49 13.69
C ALA A 147 9.61 -14.16 14.94
N GLU A 148 9.63 -13.46 16.08
CA GLU A 148 10.01 -14.02 17.38
C GLU A 148 9.08 -15.17 17.78
N HIS A 149 7.77 -15.00 17.63
CA HIS A 149 6.79 -16.04 17.94
C HIS A 149 6.91 -17.28 17.04
N LEU A 150 7.34 -17.09 15.78
CA LEU A 150 7.54 -18.17 14.82
C LEU A 150 8.95 -18.78 14.85
N GLN A 151 9.91 -18.15 15.52
CA GLN A 151 11.30 -18.61 15.63
C GLN A 151 11.44 -20.06 16.16
N PRO A 152 10.64 -20.54 17.14
CA PRO A 152 10.67 -21.93 17.58
C PRO A 152 10.33 -22.94 16.47
N TYR A 153 9.48 -22.58 15.51
CA TYR A 153 9.11 -23.46 14.40
C TYR A 153 10.21 -23.59 13.37
N ALA A 154 10.98 -22.52 13.13
CA ALA A 154 12.17 -22.58 12.28
C ALA A 154 13.24 -23.50 12.90
N ALA A 155 13.51 -23.34 14.20
CA ALA A 155 14.45 -24.20 14.94
C ALA A 155 13.95 -25.65 15.09
N LEU A 156 12.63 -25.86 15.12
CA LEU A 156 12.01 -27.19 15.07
C LEU A 156 12.21 -27.84 13.71
N ALA A 157 11.97 -27.10 12.62
CA ALA A 157 12.18 -27.58 11.26
C ALA A 157 13.62 -28.03 11.03
N GLU A 158 14.59 -27.21 11.44
CA GLU A 158 16.01 -27.56 11.33
C GLU A 158 16.33 -28.88 12.05
N ARG A 159 15.89 -29.03 13.31
CA ARG A 159 16.15 -30.26 14.09
C ARG A 159 15.46 -31.50 13.52
N VAL A 160 14.20 -31.37 13.12
CA VAL A 160 13.36 -32.49 12.67
C VAL A 160 13.78 -32.97 11.28
N LEU A 161 14.09 -32.03 10.38
CA LEU A 161 14.43 -32.34 8.99
C LEU A 161 15.92 -32.64 8.77
N HIS A 162 16.77 -32.37 9.77
CA HIS A 162 18.21 -32.65 9.70
C HIS A 162 18.52 -34.10 9.32
N GLY A 163 19.30 -34.27 8.23
CA GLY A 163 19.69 -35.58 7.71
C GLY A 163 18.64 -36.28 6.83
N LEU A 164 17.54 -35.59 6.50
CA LEU A 164 16.55 -36.01 5.48
C LEU A 164 16.78 -35.24 4.16
N GLU A 165 18.04 -34.95 3.82
CA GLU A 165 18.42 -34.06 2.72
C GLU A 165 18.43 -34.74 1.34
N ASN A 166 17.84 -34.06 0.36
CA ASN A 166 18.11 -34.25 -1.07
C ASN A 166 19.00 -33.13 -1.59
N ALA A 167 19.86 -33.45 -2.57
CA ALA A 167 20.83 -32.54 -3.21
C ALA A 167 20.21 -31.41 -4.06
N ASP A 168 18.89 -31.41 -4.28
CA ASP A 168 18.19 -30.44 -5.11
C ASP A 168 17.47 -29.37 -4.28
N VAL A 169 18.26 -28.38 -3.83
CA VAL A 169 17.80 -27.17 -3.12
C VAL A 169 16.74 -26.37 -3.92
N ALA A 170 16.68 -26.54 -5.24
CA ALA A 170 15.73 -25.86 -6.13
C ALA A 170 14.27 -26.35 -5.99
N LEU A 171 14.05 -27.65 -5.75
CA LEU A 171 12.71 -28.22 -5.53
C LEU A 171 12.14 -27.86 -4.15
N ASP A 172 13.02 -27.55 -3.19
CA ASP A 172 12.68 -27.20 -1.82
C ASP A 172 12.07 -25.79 -1.72
N GLN A 173 12.42 -24.89 -2.65
CA GLN A 173 11.78 -23.57 -2.78
C GLN A 173 10.39 -23.65 -3.42
N GLU A 174 10.17 -24.57 -4.36
CA GLU A 174 8.84 -24.83 -4.97
C GLU A 174 7.87 -25.50 -3.99
N ARG A 175 8.39 -26.30 -3.05
CA ARG A 175 7.59 -27.05 -2.06
C ARG A 175 7.28 -26.31 -0.78
N ASN A 176 7.84 -25.11 -0.56
CA ASN A 176 7.58 -24.29 0.63
C ASN A 176 6.24 -23.53 0.45
N PRO A 177 5.13 -23.95 1.11
CA PRO A 177 3.82 -23.33 0.96
C PRO A 177 3.73 -21.95 1.63
N GLY A 178 4.80 -21.48 2.27
CA GLY A 178 4.82 -20.28 3.11
C GLY A 178 5.01 -18.94 2.40
N HIS A 179 4.77 -18.83 1.10
CA HIS A 179 4.77 -17.52 0.45
C HIS A 179 3.57 -16.71 0.96
N ASP A 180 3.83 -15.74 1.85
CA ASP A 180 2.84 -14.75 2.28
C ASP A 180 2.37 -14.02 1.01
N PRO A 181 1.07 -14.07 0.63
CA PRO A 181 0.60 -13.40 -0.59
C PRO A 181 0.78 -11.88 -0.53
N GLY A 182 1.10 -11.35 0.65
CA GLY A 182 1.40 -9.95 0.92
C GLY A 182 0.67 -9.46 2.18
N PRO A 183 1.20 -8.44 2.87
CA PRO A 183 0.53 -7.84 4.03
C PRO A 183 -0.89 -7.35 3.72
N GLU A 184 -1.15 -6.95 2.47
CA GLU A 184 -2.47 -6.49 2.02
C GLU A 184 -3.57 -7.55 2.12
N TYR A 185 -3.23 -8.84 1.98
CA TYR A 185 -4.20 -9.94 1.96
C TYR A 185 -4.36 -10.63 3.32
N ARG A 186 -3.64 -10.19 4.35
CA ARG A 186 -3.66 -10.82 5.69
C ARG A 186 -5.06 -10.81 6.35
N HIS A 187 -5.96 -9.95 5.89
CA HIS A 187 -7.36 -9.87 6.36
C HIS A 187 -8.30 -10.93 5.76
N LEU A 188 -7.87 -11.64 4.71
CA LEU A 188 -8.67 -12.68 4.04
C LEU A 188 -8.62 -14.01 4.79
N SER A 189 -9.52 -14.94 4.45
CA SER A 189 -9.46 -16.31 4.96
C SER A 189 -8.18 -17.02 4.49
N GLN A 190 -7.70 -18.00 5.27
CA GLN A 190 -6.49 -18.75 4.93
C GLN A 190 -6.59 -19.45 3.58
N GLU A 191 -7.77 -20.00 3.25
CA GLU A 191 -8.01 -20.65 1.98
C GLU A 191 -7.77 -19.67 0.83
N LYS A 192 -8.34 -18.46 0.91
CA LYS A 192 -8.10 -17.41 -0.09
C LYS A 192 -6.64 -16.96 -0.12
N GLN A 193 -5.98 -16.80 1.02
CA GLN A 193 -4.56 -16.44 1.07
C GLN A 193 -3.68 -17.50 0.38
N ARG A 194 -3.96 -18.79 0.59
CA ARG A 194 -3.22 -19.89 -0.06
C ARG A 194 -3.47 -19.93 -1.55
N GLU A 195 -4.72 -19.76 -1.98
CA GLU A 195 -5.05 -19.71 -3.41
C GLU A 195 -4.44 -18.48 -4.09
N LEU A 196 -4.42 -17.31 -3.45
CA LEU A 196 -3.70 -16.13 -3.94
C LEU A 196 -2.20 -16.38 -4.08
N ALA A 197 -1.57 -16.95 -3.05
CA ALA A 197 -0.15 -17.27 -3.10
C ALA A 197 0.17 -18.28 -4.21
N ARG A 198 -0.71 -19.24 -4.46
CA ARG A 198 -0.61 -20.18 -5.57
C ARG A 198 -0.75 -19.47 -6.91
N LEU A 199 -1.77 -18.63 -7.09
CA LEU A 199 -1.98 -17.85 -8.32
C LEU A 199 -0.77 -16.96 -8.65
N GLN A 200 -0.18 -16.34 -7.63
CA GLN A 200 1.02 -15.51 -7.77
C GLN A 200 2.22 -16.34 -8.24
N ARG A 201 2.44 -17.53 -7.67
CA ARG A 201 3.48 -18.46 -8.13
C ARG A 201 3.26 -18.90 -9.58
N GLU A 202 2.03 -19.29 -9.94
CA GLU A 202 1.68 -19.67 -11.32
C GLU A 202 1.99 -18.54 -12.32
N LEU A 203 1.73 -17.29 -11.94
CA LEU A 203 2.09 -16.11 -12.74
C LEU A 203 3.61 -15.95 -12.87
N GLU A 204 4.35 -16.06 -11.77
CA GLU A 204 5.81 -15.89 -11.75
C GLU A 204 6.54 -16.98 -12.55
N GLU A 205 6.15 -18.24 -12.36
CA GLU A 205 6.63 -19.39 -13.10
C GLU A 205 6.32 -19.26 -14.60
N GLY A 206 5.08 -18.88 -14.95
CA GLY A 206 4.67 -18.63 -16.32
C GLY A 206 5.50 -17.52 -16.98
N ARG A 207 5.75 -16.41 -16.27
CA ARG A 207 6.62 -15.32 -16.73
C ARG A 207 8.07 -15.75 -16.89
N ALA A 208 8.58 -16.59 -15.99
CA ALA A 208 9.92 -17.14 -16.08
C ALA A 208 10.05 -18.04 -17.32
N GLU A 209 9.06 -18.90 -17.57
CA GLU A 209 9.06 -19.79 -18.74
C GLU A 209 8.96 -19.02 -20.05
N ILE A 210 8.08 -18.04 -20.14
CA ILE A 210 7.98 -17.17 -21.32
C ILE A 210 9.31 -16.48 -21.58
N ARG A 211 9.99 -15.97 -20.54
CA ARG A 211 11.31 -15.35 -20.68
C ARG A 211 12.39 -16.35 -21.11
N ARG A 212 12.35 -17.61 -20.64
CA ARG A 212 13.27 -18.66 -21.08
C ARG A 212 13.08 -19.02 -22.56
N GLN A 213 11.83 -19.13 -23.01
CA GLN A 213 11.52 -19.56 -24.37
C GLN A 213 11.58 -18.44 -25.42
N HIS A 214 11.20 -17.23 -25.03
CA HIS A 214 10.97 -16.09 -25.94
C HIS A 214 11.85 -14.88 -25.64
N GLY A 215 12.76 -14.98 -24.67
CA GLY A 215 13.69 -13.93 -24.31
C GLY A 215 15.09 -14.14 -24.89
N ASP A 216 15.74 -13.04 -25.27
CA ASP A 216 17.17 -13.02 -25.66
C ASP A 216 18.10 -12.58 -24.50
N GLY A 217 17.58 -12.62 -23.27
CA GLY A 217 18.24 -12.14 -22.05
C GLY A 217 18.05 -10.65 -21.75
N LYS A 218 17.57 -9.84 -22.72
CA LYS A 218 17.27 -8.41 -22.49
C LYS A 218 15.87 -7.98 -22.92
N LYS A 219 15.27 -8.65 -23.90
CA LYS A 219 13.94 -8.34 -24.42
C LYS A 219 13.17 -9.61 -24.75
N LEU A 220 11.84 -9.54 -24.63
CA LEU A 220 10.96 -10.58 -25.15
C LEU A 220 10.72 -10.38 -26.65
N SER A 221 10.56 -11.48 -27.37
CA SER A 221 10.03 -11.49 -28.73
C SER A 221 8.59 -10.93 -28.76
N PRO A 222 8.08 -10.50 -29.93
CA PRO A 222 6.67 -10.09 -30.06
C PRO A 222 5.67 -11.16 -29.60
N GLU A 223 5.97 -12.44 -29.87
CA GLU A 223 5.16 -13.57 -29.40
C GLU A 223 5.24 -13.71 -27.87
N GLY A 224 6.43 -13.53 -27.28
CA GLY A 224 6.61 -13.51 -25.84
C GLY A 224 5.80 -12.41 -25.14
N ILE A 225 5.75 -11.21 -25.74
CA ILE A 225 4.96 -10.08 -25.22
C ILE A 225 3.46 -10.42 -25.22
N GLU A 226 2.93 -10.99 -26.31
CA GLU A 226 1.51 -11.39 -26.36
C GLU A 226 1.19 -12.51 -25.34
N LYS A 227 2.10 -13.48 -25.17
CA LYS A 227 1.94 -14.53 -24.14
C LYS A 227 1.96 -13.96 -22.72
N GLU A 228 2.85 -13.02 -22.45
CA GLU A 228 2.94 -12.36 -21.14
C GLU A 228 1.67 -11.54 -20.86
N ARG A 229 1.13 -10.84 -21.88
CA ARG A 229 -0.15 -10.13 -21.77
C ARG A 229 -1.32 -11.09 -21.51
N ALA A 230 -1.38 -12.21 -22.23
CA ALA A 230 -2.42 -13.22 -22.04
C ALA A 230 -2.37 -13.85 -20.64
N LEU A 231 -1.16 -14.16 -20.16
CA LEU A 231 -0.94 -14.68 -18.80
C LEU A 231 -1.35 -13.66 -17.73
N ALA A 232 -1.00 -12.38 -17.91
CA ALA A 232 -1.45 -11.32 -17.00
C ALA A 232 -2.98 -11.18 -16.97
N ALA A 233 -3.64 -11.21 -18.14
CA ALA A 233 -5.10 -11.13 -18.21
C ALA A 233 -5.80 -12.35 -17.56
N GLU A 234 -5.22 -13.55 -17.69
CA GLU A 234 -5.72 -14.75 -17.00
C GLU A 234 -5.58 -14.62 -15.48
N TYR A 235 -4.41 -14.18 -15.01
CA TYR A 235 -4.17 -13.90 -13.60
C TYR A 235 -5.18 -12.89 -13.06
N ASP A 236 -5.37 -11.75 -13.74
CA ASP A 236 -6.31 -10.71 -13.32
C ASP A 236 -7.76 -11.19 -13.28
N ARG A 237 -8.13 -12.15 -14.15
CA ARG A 237 -9.45 -12.77 -14.11
C ARG A 237 -9.58 -13.68 -12.88
N LYS A 238 -8.65 -14.61 -12.69
CA LYS A 238 -8.65 -15.55 -11.55
C LYS A 238 -8.58 -14.80 -10.20
N HIS A 239 -7.78 -13.75 -10.13
CA HIS A 239 -7.64 -12.88 -8.95
C HIS A 239 -8.98 -12.21 -8.59
N ARG A 240 -9.69 -11.66 -9.58
CA ARG A 240 -11.03 -11.06 -9.38
C ARG A 240 -12.12 -12.07 -9.05
N GLU A 241 -12.02 -13.30 -9.53
CA GLU A 241 -12.99 -14.37 -9.19
C GLU A 241 -12.82 -14.85 -7.74
N LEU A 242 -11.61 -14.76 -7.19
CA LEU A 242 -11.29 -15.20 -5.83
C LEU A 242 -11.70 -14.18 -4.75
N LEU A 243 -11.69 -12.89 -5.09
CA LEU A 243 -11.96 -11.80 -4.16
C LEU A 243 -13.36 -11.20 -4.36
N THR A 244 -14.07 -10.92 -3.27
CA THR A 244 -15.27 -10.07 -3.36
C THR A 244 -14.86 -8.62 -3.70
N PRO A 245 -15.79 -7.80 -4.23
CA PRO A 245 -15.50 -6.39 -4.48
C PRO A 245 -14.99 -5.65 -3.23
N GLU A 246 -15.51 -5.97 -2.04
CA GLU A 246 -15.09 -5.37 -0.77
C GLU A 246 -13.69 -5.83 -0.35
N GLU A 247 -13.39 -7.13 -0.48
CA GLU A 247 -12.06 -7.70 -0.19
C GLU A 247 -10.99 -7.13 -1.13
N ALA A 248 -11.32 -7.01 -2.42
CA ALA A 248 -10.43 -6.42 -3.41
C ALA A 248 -10.18 -4.92 -3.16
N LEU A 249 -11.19 -4.20 -2.66
CA LEU A 249 -11.03 -2.81 -2.24
C LEU A 249 -10.13 -2.72 -1.00
N GLU A 250 -10.42 -3.51 0.04
CA GLU A 250 -9.65 -3.48 1.29
C GLU A 250 -8.17 -3.86 1.07
N ALA A 251 -7.89 -4.90 0.28
CA ALA A 251 -6.52 -5.25 -0.10
C ALA A 251 -5.81 -4.09 -0.81
N ARG A 252 -6.50 -3.43 -1.73
CA ARG A 252 -5.94 -2.31 -2.48
C ARG A 252 -5.67 -1.10 -1.60
N LEU A 253 -6.56 -0.77 -0.67
CA LEU A 253 -6.34 0.33 0.28
C LEU A 253 -5.13 0.07 1.18
N ARG A 254 -4.94 -1.18 1.61
CA ARG A 254 -3.77 -1.61 2.41
C ARG A 254 -2.47 -1.57 1.61
N LYS A 255 -2.55 -1.73 0.29
CA LYS A 255 -1.41 -1.70 -0.63
C LYS A 255 -1.05 -0.28 -1.10
N ASN A 256 -2.04 0.54 -1.42
CA ASN A 256 -1.88 1.81 -2.12
C ASN A 256 -1.60 2.99 -1.18
N GLY A 257 -0.65 2.83 -0.25
CA GLY A 257 -0.09 4.00 0.42
C GLY A 257 -0.97 4.62 1.52
N ALA A 258 -2.11 4.03 1.89
CA ALA A 258 -3.00 4.63 2.90
C ALA A 258 -2.31 4.74 4.27
N THR A 259 -1.44 3.79 4.58
CA THR A 259 -0.57 3.78 5.76
C THR A 259 0.47 4.89 5.75
N GLU A 260 1.12 5.10 4.61
CA GLU A 260 2.15 6.11 4.38
C GLU A 260 1.52 7.50 4.46
N TRP A 261 0.41 7.69 3.76
CA TRP A 261 -0.33 8.95 3.80
C TRP A 261 -0.77 9.30 5.22
N ALA A 262 -1.34 8.36 5.97
CA ALA A 262 -1.73 8.60 7.36
C ALA A 262 -0.53 8.97 8.25
N ALA A 263 0.61 8.32 8.06
CA ALA A 263 1.83 8.58 8.82
C ALA A 263 2.43 9.97 8.54
N GLU A 264 2.15 10.56 7.38
CA GLU A 264 2.60 11.90 6.99
C GLU A 264 1.78 13.03 7.63
N LEU A 265 0.58 12.75 8.16
CA LEU A 265 -0.34 13.76 8.70
C LEU A 265 0.04 14.22 10.12
N ARG A 266 1.19 14.88 10.26
CA ARG A 266 1.66 15.44 11.53
C ARG A 266 0.64 16.42 12.13
N GLY A 267 0.23 16.17 13.37
CA GLY A 267 -0.72 17.02 14.09
C GLY A 267 -2.18 16.91 13.63
N PHE A 268 -2.51 15.89 12.83
CA PHE A 268 -3.89 15.55 12.52
C PHE A 268 -4.15 14.09 12.92
N GLU A 269 -5.16 13.90 13.78
CA GLU A 269 -5.57 12.60 14.29
C GLU A 269 -6.89 12.21 13.60
N PRO A 270 -6.83 11.53 12.43
CA PRO A 270 -8.03 11.04 11.78
C PRO A 270 -8.63 9.89 12.60
N SER A 271 -9.96 9.82 12.66
CA SER A 271 -10.62 8.60 13.08
C SER A 271 -10.43 7.49 12.02
N PRO A 272 -10.54 6.20 12.40
CA PRO A 272 -10.45 5.08 11.46
C PRO A 272 -11.43 5.19 10.29
N GLU A 273 -12.64 5.70 10.55
CA GLU A 273 -13.68 5.89 9.54
C GLU A 273 -13.35 7.04 8.58
N GLU A 274 -12.91 8.20 9.09
CA GLU A 274 -12.45 9.31 8.27
C GLU A 274 -11.27 8.88 7.37
N LEU A 275 -10.29 8.19 7.96
CA LEU A 275 -9.10 7.73 7.26
C LEU A 275 -9.46 6.76 6.12
N ARG A 276 -10.27 5.74 6.41
CA ARG A 276 -10.71 4.76 5.41
C ARG A 276 -11.52 5.42 4.30
N THR A 277 -12.40 6.36 4.64
CA THR A 277 -13.22 7.08 3.66
C THR A 277 -12.35 7.91 2.71
N ILE A 278 -11.40 8.67 3.25
CA ILE A 278 -10.48 9.48 2.43
C ILE A 278 -9.58 8.57 1.59
N ALA A 279 -9.11 7.44 2.12
CA ALA A 279 -8.32 6.47 1.38
C ALA A 279 -9.08 5.91 0.15
N VAL A 280 -10.37 5.61 0.29
CA VAL A 280 -11.22 5.20 -0.84
C VAL A 280 -11.31 6.27 -1.92
N TRP A 281 -11.44 7.55 -1.54
CA TRP A 281 -11.50 8.63 -2.53
C TRP A 281 -10.16 8.87 -3.21
N ARG A 282 -9.05 8.74 -2.48
CA ARG A 282 -7.70 8.81 -3.05
C ARG A 282 -7.44 7.68 -4.04
N ASP A 283 -7.84 6.46 -3.71
CA ASP A 283 -7.72 5.30 -4.63
C ASP A 283 -8.50 5.54 -5.94
N LYS A 284 -9.73 6.06 -5.84
CA LYS A 284 -10.52 6.45 -7.02
C LYS A 284 -9.83 7.54 -7.85
N LEU A 285 -9.21 8.53 -7.18
CA LEU A 285 -8.47 9.59 -7.85
C LEU A 285 -7.27 9.03 -8.62
N GLU A 286 -6.52 8.10 -8.03
CA GLU A 286 -5.37 7.44 -8.66
C GLU A 286 -5.77 6.63 -9.89
N ILE A 287 -6.82 5.80 -9.78
CA ILE A 287 -7.37 5.03 -10.91
C ILE A 287 -7.77 5.97 -12.06
N MET A 288 -8.43 7.07 -11.72
CA MET A 288 -8.85 8.03 -12.72
C MET A 288 -7.66 8.80 -13.31
N HIS A 289 -6.61 9.10 -12.54
CA HIS A 289 -5.38 9.68 -13.06
C HIS A 289 -4.69 8.74 -14.06
N ALA A 290 -4.61 7.45 -13.76
CA ALA A 290 -4.08 6.44 -14.67
C ALA A 290 -4.91 6.38 -15.96
N LEU A 291 -6.24 6.32 -15.85
CA LEU A 291 -7.13 6.34 -17.02
C LEU A 291 -6.95 7.62 -17.85
N MET A 292 -6.81 8.78 -17.21
CA MET A 292 -6.59 10.05 -17.89
C MET A 292 -5.26 10.11 -18.66
N GLU A 293 -4.21 9.44 -18.17
CA GLU A 293 -2.95 9.33 -18.91
C GLU A 293 -3.12 8.58 -20.23
N GLU A 294 -4.04 7.62 -20.27
CA GLU A 294 -4.36 6.84 -21.47
C GLU A 294 -5.31 7.57 -22.42
N THR A 295 -6.33 8.26 -21.88
CA THR A 295 -7.44 8.82 -22.69
C THR A 295 -7.22 10.24 -23.19
N HIS A 296 -6.33 11.03 -22.58
CA HIS A 296 -6.12 12.44 -22.96
C HIS A 296 -4.73 12.68 -23.57
N PRO A 297 -4.64 12.88 -24.89
CA PRO A 297 -3.36 13.08 -25.56
C PRO A 297 -2.70 14.43 -25.22
N GLU A 298 -3.50 15.45 -24.92
CA GLU A 298 -2.98 16.80 -24.65
C GLU A 298 -2.65 17.01 -23.16
N ALA A 299 -1.47 17.60 -22.89
CA ALA A 299 -1.00 17.85 -21.53
C ALA A 299 -1.87 18.86 -20.76
N ALA A 300 -2.40 19.88 -21.46
CA ALA A 300 -3.23 20.91 -20.84
C ALA A 300 -4.59 20.35 -20.37
N GLU A 301 -5.23 19.50 -21.17
CA GLU A 301 -6.48 18.83 -20.80
C GLU A 301 -6.28 17.88 -19.63
N ARG A 302 -5.20 17.08 -19.64
CA ARG A 302 -4.83 16.23 -18.50
C ARG A 302 -4.66 17.04 -17.21
N GLN A 303 -3.94 18.15 -17.28
CA GLN A 303 -3.71 18.99 -16.10
C GLN A 303 -5.02 19.61 -15.58
N ALA A 304 -5.89 20.08 -16.47
CA ALA A 304 -7.19 20.64 -16.09
C ALA A 304 -8.08 19.58 -15.43
N ALA A 305 -8.12 18.37 -15.97
CA ALA A 305 -8.91 17.26 -15.45
C ALA A 305 -8.40 16.80 -14.07
N ARG A 306 -7.08 16.66 -13.90
CA ARG A 306 -6.44 16.37 -12.60
C ARG A 306 -6.79 17.42 -11.56
N SER A 307 -6.60 18.70 -11.91
CA SER A 307 -6.87 19.82 -11.01
C SER A 307 -8.36 19.88 -10.60
N ALA A 308 -9.27 19.52 -11.49
CA ALA A 308 -10.71 19.48 -11.19
C ALA A 308 -11.06 18.34 -10.22
N ALA A 309 -10.43 17.19 -10.41
CA ALA A 309 -10.65 16.04 -9.55
C ALA A 309 -10.04 16.19 -8.15
N GLU A 310 -8.84 16.76 -8.06
CA GLU A 310 -8.22 17.13 -6.78
C GLU A 310 -9.10 18.09 -5.99
N ARG A 311 -9.67 19.11 -6.66
CA ARG A 311 -10.65 20.01 -6.03
C ARG A 311 -11.89 19.26 -5.55
N SER A 312 -12.41 18.34 -6.35
CA SER A 312 -13.57 17.52 -5.96
C SER A 312 -13.26 16.64 -4.74
N LEU A 313 -12.06 16.09 -4.65
CA LEU A 313 -11.60 15.34 -3.46
C LEU A 313 -11.53 16.25 -2.23
N ASP A 314 -10.96 17.45 -2.39
CA ASP A 314 -10.86 18.43 -1.29
C ASP A 314 -12.24 18.89 -0.81
N ASP A 315 -13.19 19.12 -1.72
CA ASP A 315 -14.56 19.50 -1.36
C ASP A 315 -15.28 18.36 -0.61
N GLN A 316 -15.15 17.10 -1.06
CA GLN A 316 -15.69 15.93 -0.35
C GLN A 316 -15.04 15.76 1.03
N THR A 317 -13.74 15.98 1.11
CA THR A 317 -13.00 15.90 2.38
C THR A 317 -13.40 17.02 3.33
N ARG A 318 -13.66 18.23 2.82
CA ARG A 318 -14.18 19.35 3.60
C ARG A 318 -15.59 19.08 4.11
N GLU A 319 -16.45 18.49 3.29
CA GLU A 319 -17.81 18.11 3.69
C GLU A 319 -17.80 17.05 4.80
N LEU A 320 -16.93 16.03 4.69
CA LEU A 320 -16.79 14.98 5.70
C LEU A 320 -16.26 15.49 7.04
N LEU A 321 -15.21 16.30 7.02
CA LEU A 321 -14.49 16.73 8.23
C LEU A 321 -15.08 17.99 8.85
N GLY A 322 -15.79 18.81 8.07
CA GLY A 322 -16.12 20.19 8.40
C GLY A 322 -14.91 21.13 8.27
N GLU A 323 -15.18 22.43 8.33
CA GLU A 323 -14.18 23.48 8.04
C GLU A 323 -12.96 23.44 8.95
N GLU A 324 -13.16 23.25 10.26
CA GLU A 324 -12.07 23.31 11.24
C GLU A 324 -11.10 22.12 11.09
N ARG A 325 -11.62 20.89 11.03
CA ARG A 325 -10.80 19.69 10.83
C ARG A 325 -10.20 19.63 9.43
N PHE A 326 -10.89 20.14 8.42
CA PHE A 326 -10.31 20.26 7.09
C PHE A 326 -9.11 21.22 7.08
N ALA A 327 -9.18 22.35 7.81
CA ALA A 327 -8.04 23.24 7.97
C ALA A 327 -6.86 22.59 8.72
N GLN A 328 -7.14 21.75 9.72
CA GLN A 328 -6.11 20.94 10.40
C GLN A 328 -5.46 19.94 9.42
N LEU A 329 -6.26 19.23 8.63
CA LEU A 329 -5.75 18.30 7.61
C LEU A 329 -4.89 19.02 6.57
N GLN A 330 -5.32 20.18 6.07
CA GLN A 330 -4.54 20.97 5.11
C GLN A 330 -3.20 21.41 5.70
N ARG A 331 -3.18 21.77 6.99
CA ARG A 331 -1.94 22.10 7.70
C ARG A 331 -1.03 20.88 7.85
N ALA A 332 -1.58 19.72 8.21
CA ALA A 332 -0.83 18.49 8.35
C ALA A 332 -0.21 17.99 7.04
N ARG A 333 -0.83 18.31 5.89
CA ARG A 333 -0.29 18.04 4.54
C ARG A 333 0.79 19.02 4.09
N ASP A 334 0.97 20.16 4.77
CA ASP A 334 2.01 21.12 4.43
C ASP A 334 3.36 20.63 4.96
N GLU A 335 4.30 20.31 4.06
CA GLU A 335 5.65 19.85 4.41
C GLU A 335 6.38 20.80 5.37
N ARG A 336 6.04 22.09 5.35
CA ARG A 336 6.64 23.09 6.25
C ARG A 336 6.14 22.98 7.69
N PHE A 337 5.00 22.33 7.92
CA PHE A 337 4.41 22.15 9.24
C PHE A 337 5.11 21.04 10.04
N ALA A 338 5.51 19.95 9.39
CA ALA A 338 6.08 18.78 10.08
C ALA A 338 7.27 19.12 11.00
N PRO A 339 8.29 19.90 10.58
CA PRO A 339 9.39 20.26 11.47
C PRO A 339 8.98 21.13 12.67
N LEU A 340 7.93 21.95 12.53
CA LEU A 340 7.39 22.75 13.63
C LEU A 340 6.67 21.86 14.64
N TYR A 341 5.88 20.92 14.13
CA TYR A 341 5.17 19.95 14.96
C TYR A 341 6.12 19.06 15.75
N ASP A 342 7.17 18.54 15.12
CA ASP A 342 8.16 17.68 15.78
C ASP A 342 8.90 18.40 16.92
N VAL A 343 9.25 19.68 16.73
CA VAL A 343 9.82 20.52 17.79
C VAL A 343 8.79 20.77 18.89
N GLY A 344 7.54 21.06 18.52
CA GLY A 344 6.45 21.24 19.48
C GLY A 344 6.26 20.01 20.37
N LEU A 345 6.25 18.83 19.77
CA LEU A 345 6.12 17.56 20.50
C LEU A 345 7.33 17.31 21.42
N ARG A 346 8.56 17.50 20.92
CA ARG A 346 9.80 17.26 21.68
C ARG A 346 9.92 18.14 22.92
N PHE A 347 9.48 19.39 22.83
CA PHE A 347 9.58 20.37 23.92
C PHE A 347 8.25 20.59 24.65
N ALA A 348 7.24 19.77 24.36
CA ALA A 348 5.89 19.86 24.93
C ALA A 348 5.29 21.29 24.80
N LEU A 349 5.50 21.94 23.65
CA LEU A 349 4.94 23.25 23.37
C LEU A 349 3.43 23.14 23.12
N PRO A 350 2.63 24.14 23.52
CA PRO A 350 1.21 24.18 23.20
C PRO A 350 0.97 24.15 21.69
N GLU A 351 -0.07 23.46 21.24
CA GLU A 351 -0.44 23.37 19.82
C GLU A 351 -0.65 24.77 19.20
N ALA A 352 -1.25 25.69 19.95
CA ALA A 352 -1.43 27.08 19.54
C ALA A 352 -0.09 27.77 19.19
N THR A 353 0.99 27.46 19.91
CA THR A 353 2.33 28.00 19.65
C THR A 353 2.87 27.48 18.32
N VAL A 354 2.71 26.17 18.04
CA VAL A 354 3.13 25.55 16.78
C VAL A 354 2.34 26.12 15.60
N ASN A 355 1.03 26.25 15.76
CA ASN A 355 0.12 26.80 14.74
C ASN A 355 0.45 28.28 14.44
N GLN A 356 0.76 29.07 15.47
CA GLN A 356 1.20 30.44 15.31
C GLN A 356 2.53 30.53 14.56
N ALA A 357 3.50 29.67 14.88
CA ALA A 357 4.78 29.64 14.19
C ALA A 357 4.61 29.30 12.70
N TRP A 358 3.75 28.33 12.38
CA TRP A 358 3.42 27.99 11.00
C TRP A 358 2.80 29.17 10.25
N GLN A 359 1.84 29.88 10.86
CA GLN A 359 1.25 31.07 10.24
C GLN A 359 2.29 32.16 10.00
N MET A 360 3.17 32.42 10.98
CA MET A 360 4.27 33.39 10.84
C MET A 360 5.21 33.03 9.68
N GLN A 361 5.46 31.73 9.44
CA GLN A 361 6.23 31.27 8.29
C GLN A 361 5.54 31.59 6.97
N GLN A 362 4.23 31.38 6.86
CA GLN A 362 3.46 31.73 5.65
C GLN A 362 3.52 33.23 5.40
N ASP A 363 3.25 34.03 6.43
CA ASP A 363 3.18 35.49 6.34
C ASP A 363 4.54 36.10 5.95
N ALA A 364 5.61 35.65 6.59
CA ALA A 364 6.97 36.08 6.24
C ALA A 364 7.36 35.67 4.82
N GLY A 365 6.99 34.46 4.40
CA GLY A 365 7.21 33.99 3.03
C GLY A 365 6.49 34.84 1.98
N ALA A 366 5.20 35.14 2.21
CA ALA A 366 4.40 35.99 1.34
C ALA A 366 4.94 37.42 1.29
N ALA A 367 5.28 38.01 2.44
CA ALA A 367 5.88 39.34 2.51
C ALA A 367 7.22 39.41 1.75
N ALA A 368 8.09 38.43 1.93
CA ALA A 368 9.36 38.35 1.21
C ALA A 368 9.14 38.25 -0.31
N GLN A 369 8.15 37.46 -0.74
CA GLN A 369 7.84 37.32 -2.16
C GLN A 369 7.37 38.64 -2.79
N LEU A 370 6.50 39.38 -2.10
CA LEU A 370 6.08 40.72 -2.55
C LEU A 370 7.26 41.68 -2.74
N ILE A 371 8.26 41.63 -1.85
CA ILE A 371 9.46 42.46 -1.98
C ILE A 371 10.33 42.04 -3.16
N ARG A 372 10.48 40.72 -3.40
CA ARG A 372 11.25 40.21 -4.55
C ARG A 372 10.64 40.66 -5.87
N ASP A 373 9.32 40.58 -5.97
CA ASP A 373 8.56 40.90 -7.19
C ASP A 373 8.39 42.42 -7.42
N ASN A 374 8.68 43.24 -6.40
CA ASN A 374 8.54 44.69 -6.49
C ASN A 374 9.68 45.33 -7.32
N GLN A 375 9.39 45.58 -8.59
CA GLN A 375 10.31 46.23 -9.52
C GLN A 375 10.54 47.73 -9.24
N ALA A 376 9.72 48.36 -8.40
CA ALA A 376 9.93 49.76 -8.02
C ALA A 376 11.10 49.92 -7.02
N LEU A 377 11.53 48.83 -6.37
CA LEU A 377 12.66 48.83 -5.46
C LEU A 377 13.95 48.46 -6.18
N THR A 378 15.02 49.21 -5.91
CA THR A 378 16.36 48.84 -6.38
C THR A 378 16.79 47.49 -5.80
N PRO A 379 17.71 46.75 -6.45
CA PRO A 379 18.21 45.48 -5.91
C PRO A 379 18.78 45.60 -4.48
N VAL A 380 19.41 46.75 -4.16
CA VAL A 380 19.95 47.03 -2.83
C VAL A 380 18.82 47.20 -1.81
N GLN A 381 17.81 48.02 -2.12
CA GLN A 381 16.64 48.21 -1.26
C GLN A 381 15.88 46.91 -1.01
N ARG A 382 15.66 46.09 -2.05
CA ARG A 382 15.02 44.76 -1.90
C ARG A 382 15.83 43.89 -0.94
N ARG A 383 17.14 43.80 -1.12
CA ARG A 383 18.01 43.00 -0.25
C ARG A 383 17.96 43.47 1.20
N ASP A 384 18.00 44.78 1.43
CA ASP A 384 18.00 45.32 2.79
C ASP A 384 16.64 45.11 3.48
N THR A 385 15.52 45.32 2.77
CA THR A 385 14.18 45.00 3.29
C THR A 385 14.00 43.51 3.57
N LEU A 386 14.49 42.63 2.69
CA LEU A 386 14.44 41.18 2.92
C LEU A 386 15.26 40.75 4.15
N ARG A 387 16.41 41.40 4.40
CA ARG A 387 17.20 41.17 5.62
C ARG A 387 16.44 41.61 6.87
N THR A 388 15.72 42.72 6.82
CA THR A 388 14.86 43.16 7.92
C THR A 388 13.76 42.13 8.20
N ILE A 389 13.03 41.68 7.17
CA ILE A 389 12.00 40.62 7.30
C ILE A 389 12.59 39.37 7.95
N GLN A 390 13.77 38.93 7.50
CA GLN A 390 14.47 37.80 8.08
C GLN A 390 14.77 37.99 9.58
N GLN A 391 15.35 39.13 9.96
CA GLN A 391 15.73 39.41 11.35
C GLN A 391 14.51 39.49 12.28
N GLU A 392 13.46 40.20 11.86
CA GLU A 392 12.22 40.30 12.63
C GLU A 392 11.53 38.94 12.77
N THR A 393 11.48 38.14 11.69
CA THR A 393 10.91 36.80 11.74
C THR A 393 11.71 35.90 12.67
N GLN A 394 13.04 35.92 12.60
CA GLN A 394 13.90 35.15 13.50
C GLN A 394 13.68 35.52 14.97
N GLN A 395 13.64 36.81 15.30
CA GLN A 395 13.39 37.26 16.67
C GLN A 395 11.99 36.85 17.15
N ALA A 396 10.98 36.95 16.28
CA ALA A 396 9.62 36.57 16.62
C ALA A 396 9.50 35.05 16.88
N PHE A 397 10.16 34.22 16.07
CA PHE A 397 10.24 32.78 16.31
C PHE A 397 10.96 32.45 17.63
N GLN A 398 12.09 33.10 17.91
CA GLN A 398 12.81 32.91 19.16
C GLN A 398 11.96 33.31 20.38
N ASN A 399 11.22 34.42 20.30
CA ASN A 399 10.32 34.84 21.37
C ASN A 399 9.14 33.87 21.57
N LEU A 400 8.65 33.25 20.49
CA LEU A 400 7.52 32.33 20.51
C LEU A 400 7.89 30.95 21.06
N PHE A 401 9.04 30.42 20.66
CA PHE A 401 9.51 29.08 21.03
C PHE A 401 10.42 29.05 22.26
N GLY A 402 11.05 30.18 22.60
CA GLY A 402 12.17 30.20 23.53
C GLY A 402 13.47 29.74 22.88
N ASP A 403 14.59 29.90 23.59
CA ASP A 403 15.92 29.75 23.02
C ASP A 403 16.23 28.32 22.54
N GLU A 404 16.00 27.31 23.39
CA GLU A 404 16.36 25.91 23.10
C GLU A 404 15.47 25.28 22.00
N PRO A 405 14.13 25.40 22.03
CA PRO A 405 13.30 24.85 20.96
C PRO A 405 13.52 25.58 19.64
N PHE A 406 13.77 26.89 19.67
CA PHE A 406 14.12 27.65 18.46
C PHE A 406 15.44 27.20 17.85
N GLN A 407 16.48 26.98 18.64
CA GLN A 407 17.75 26.47 18.14
C GLN A 407 17.58 25.10 17.46
N THR A 408 16.84 24.19 18.10
CA THR A 408 16.53 22.87 17.53
C THR A 408 15.77 23.00 16.20
N TYR A 409 14.79 23.90 16.15
CA TYR A 409 14.07 24.19 14.91
C TYR A 409 15.00 24.71 13.81
N GLN A 410 15.93 25.61 14.13
CA GLN A 410 16.87 26.15 13.15
C GLN A 410 17.75 25.06 12.50
N GLU A 411 18.13 24.04 13.27
CA GLU A 411 18.96 22.93 12.81
C GLU A 411 18.22 22.00 11.85
N HIS A 412 16.94 21.70 12.13
CA HIS A 412 16.18 20.68 11.40
C HIS A 412 15.14 21.20 10.40
N GLY A 413 14.57 22.39 10.61
CA GLY A 413 13.46 22.94 9.81
C GLY A 413 13.62 24.41 9.41
N GLY A 414 14.55 25.15 10.02
CA GLY A 414 14.70 26.60 9.84
C GLY A 414 15.49 27.03 8.59
N GLY A 415 15.73 26.13 7.62
CA GLY A 415 16.48 26.46 6.41
C GLY A 415 15.92 27.67 5.65
N TRP A 416 14.59 27.74 5.54
CA TRP A 416 13.86 28.80 4.86
C TRP A 416 14.08 30.19 5.48
N LEU A 417 14.35 30.31 6.79
CA LEU A 417 14.65 31.59 7.46
C LEU A 417 15.89 32.23 6.85
N ARG A 418 16.88 31.42 6.42
CA ARG A 418 18.07 31.93 5.73
C ARG A 418 17.79 32.39 4.30
N ASP A 419 16.77 31.82 3.68
CA ASP A 419 16.38 32.14 2.31
C ASP A 419 15.45 33.36 2.22
N LEU A 420 14.77 33.73 3.31
CA LEU A 420 14.03 35.00 3.40
C LEU A 420 14.90 36.20 3.03
N GLY A 421 16.13 36.28 3.56
CA GLY A 421 17.06 37.39 3.31
C GLY A 421 17.65 37.45 1.90
N ARG A 422 17.28 36.52 1.00
CA ARG A 422 17.89 36.39 -0.33
C ARG A 422 16.96 36.88 -1.44
N LEU A 423 17.58 37.53 -2.43
CA LEU A 423 16.92 37.91 -3.69
C LEU A 423 16.54 36.69 -4.53
N THR A 424 17.35 35.62 -4.46
CA THR A 424 17.07 34.34 -5.11
C THR A 424 17.16 33.25 -4.03
N PRO A 425 16.01 32.69 -3.59
CA PRO A 425 16.02 31.58 -2.64
C PRO A 425 16.68 30.34 -3.26
N ARG A 426 17.21 29.44 -2.42
CA ARG A 426 17.66 28.13 -2.92
C ARG A 426 16.42 27.32 -3.33
N ARG A 427 16.57 26.55 -4.41
CA ARG A 427 15.56 25.58 -4.84
C ARG A 427 15.59 24.36 -3.94
#